data_AF-A0AAU0N7K9-F1
#
_entry.id   AF-A0AAU0N7K9-F1
#
_cell.length_a   1.000
_cell.length_b   1.000
_cell.length_c   1.000
_cell.angle_alpha   90.00
_cell.angle_beta   90.00
_cell.angle_gamma   90.00
#
_symmetry.space_group_name_H-M   'P 1'
#
loop_
_entity.id
_entity.type
_entity.pdbx_description
1 polymer ?
#
loop_
_entity_poly.entity_id
_entity_poly.type
_entity_poly.pdbx_seq_one_letter_code
_entity_poly.pdbx_strand_id
1 'polypeptide(L)' 'MKEAMEQAQIENIVMVDNLEQATKAAQSYAESGDVVLLSPACASWDQYQSFEERGAQFNELIVALNQ' A
#
# COMPACT_ATOMS: atom_id res chain seq x y z
N MET A 1 -9.63 0.92 -10.15
CA MET A 1 -8.19 1.05 -9.84
C MET A 1 -7.34 0.36 -10.88
N LYS A 2 -7.43 -0.98 -11.03
CA LYS A 2 -6.65 -1.75 -12.02
C LYS A 2 -6.77 -1.20 -13.45
N GLU A 3 -7.99 -1.01 -13.94
CA GLU A 3 -8.23 -0.45 -15.28
C GLU A 3 -7.61 0.95 -15.46
N ALA A 4 -7.65 1.79 -14.42
CA ALA A 4 -7.04 3.11 -14.45
C ALA A 4 -5.50 3.03 -14.49
N MET A 5 -4.90 2.07 -13.78
CA MET A 5 -3.46 1.82 -13.81
C MET A 5 -3.01 1.27 -15.17
N GLU A 6 -3.81 0.39 -15.78
CA GLU A 6 -3.56 -0.13 -17.13
C GLU A 6 -3.63 0.98 -18.18
N GLN A 7 -4.63 1.86 -18.10
CA GLN A 7 -4.73 3.04 -18.99
C GLN A 7 -3.56 4.02 -18.80
N ALA A 8 -3.07 4.15 -17.56
CA ALA A 8 -1.89 4.95 -17.24
C ALA A 8 -0.56 4.27 -17.63
N GLN A 9 -0.60 3.07 -18.24
CA GLN A 9 0.57 2.31 -18.67
C GLN A 9 1.54 2.01 -17.52
N ILE A 10 1.02 1.75 -16.31
CA ILE A 10 1.82 1.28 -15.18
C ILE A 10 2.27 -0.16 -15.47
N GLU A 11 3.56 -0.38 -15.60
CA GLU A 11 4.12 -1.69 -15.98
C GLU A 11 4.03 -2.72 -14.85
N ASN A 12 4.20 -2.28 -13.59
CA ASN A 12 4.25 -3.16 -12.42
C ASN A 12 3.02 -2.95 -11.54
N ILE A 13 2.03 -3.84 -11.67
CA ILE A 13 0.82 -3.86 -10.86
C ILE A 13 0.80 -5.16 -10.06
N VAL A 14 0.89 -5.06 -8.73
CA VAL A 14 0.83 -6.20 -7.81
C VAL A 14 -0.49 -6.15 -7.06
N MET A 15 -1.31 -7.19 -7.24
CA MET A 15 -2.60 -7.34 -6.54
C MET A 15 -2.40 -8.17 -5.27
N VAL A 16 -2.88 -7.65 -4.16
CA VAL A 16 -2.80 -8.29 -2.83
C VAL A 16 -4.09 -8.02 -2.05
N ASP A 17 -4.31 -8.79 -0.98
CA ASP A 17 -5.60 -8.78 -0.27
C ASP A 17 -5.66 -7.81 0.90
N ASN A 18 -4.51 -7.37 1.43
CA ASN A 18 -4.48 -6.52 2.61
C ASN A 18 -3.22 -5.63 2.66
N LEU A 19 -3.24 -4.68 3.59
CA LEU A 19 -2.21 -3.66 3.75
C LEU A 19 -0.84 -4.25 4.16
N GLU A 20 -0.82 -5.36 4.93
CA GLU A 20 0.42 -6.03 5.31
C GLU A 20 1.14 -6.61 4.09
N GLN A 21 0.40 -7.35 3.25
CA GLN A 21 0.93 -7.88 2.00
C GLN A 21 1.36 -6.76 1.05
N ALA A 22 0.59 -5.67 0.96
CA ALA A 22 0.94 -4.51 0.14
C ALA A 22 2.23 -3.85 0.60
N THR A 23 2.41 -3.69 1.91
CA THR A 23 3.61 -3.05 2.48
C THR A 23 4.85 -3.93 2.27
N LYS A 24 4.73 -5.25 2.45
CA LYS A 24 5.81 -6.21 2.17
C LYS A 24 6.19 -6.23 0.68
N ALA A 25 5.19 -6.22 -0.20
CA ALA A 25 5.44 -6.12 -1.63
C ALA A 25 6.18 -4.82 -1.96
N ALA A 26 5.67 -3.67 -1.49
CA ALA A 26 6.32 -2.37 -1.72
C ALA A 26 7.78 -2.35 -1.24
N GLN A 27 8.09 -2.91 -0.07
CA GLN A 27 9.47 -3.02 0.41
C GLN A 27 10.36 -3.85 -0.53
N SER A 28 9.85 -4.96 -1.07
CA SER A 28 10.63 -5.82 -1.97
C SER A 28 10.94 -5.19 -3.33
N TYR A 29 10.16 -4.17 -3.75
CA TYR A 29 10.36 -3.45 -5.00
C TYR A 29 11.06 -2.10 -4.82
N ALA A 30 11.00 -1.49 -3.63
CA ALA A 30 11.57 -0.17 -3.39
C ALA A 30 13.09 -0.23 -3.21
N GLU A 31 13.77 0.75 -3.79
CA GLU A 31 15.20 0.94 -3.62
C GLU A 31 15.51 2.19 -2.76
N SER A 32 16.77 2.32 -2.35
CA SER A 32 17.20 3.49 -1.59
C SER A 32 17.02 4.77 -2.41
N GLY A 33 16.17 5.68 -1.91
CA GLY A 33 15.83 6.94 -2.57
C GLY A 33 14.41 6.99 -3.11
N ASP A 34 13.71 5.86 -3.16
CA ASP A 34 12.31 5.80 -3.56
C ASP A 34 11.36 6.30 -2.47
N VAL A 35 10.14 6.65 -2.88
CA VAL A 35 9.05 7.03 -1.99
C VAL A 35 7.94 5.99 -2.08
N VAL A 36 7.58 5.41 -0.94
CA VAL A 36 6.40 4.55 -0.79
C VAL A 36 5.24 5.38 -0.24
N LEU A 37 4.14 5.48 -1.00
CA LEU A 37 2.95 6.25 -0.63
C LEU A 37 1.72 5.35 -0.48
N LEU A 38 1.07 5.42 0.69
CA LEU A 38 -0.27 4.87 0.89
C LEU A 38 -1.33 5.85 0.37
N SER A 39 -1.86 5.60 -0.83
CA SER A 39 -2.95 6.39 -1.43
C SER A 39 -4.06 5.48 -1.99
N PRO A 40 -4.95 4.95 -1.13
CA PRO A 40 -5.90 3.89 -1.50
C PRO A 40 -7.07 4.37 -2.36
N ALA A 41 -7.30 5.69 -2.49
CA ALA A 41 -8.39 6.30 -3.26
C ALA A 41 -9.82 5.79 -2.94
N CYS A 42 -9.99 5.03 -1.85
CA CYS A 42 -11.25 4.42 -1.42
C CYS A 42 -11.50 4.59 0.08
N ALA A 43 -12.77 4.49 0.47
CA ALA A 43 -13.18 4.37 1.87
C ALA A 43 -12.55 3.12 2.51
N SER A 44 -12.30 3.16 3.81
CA SER A 44 -11.61 2.08 4.54
C SER A 44 -12.55 1.04 5.15
N TRP A 45 -13.86 1.20 5.00
CA TRP A 45 -14.89 0.48 5.74
C TRP A 45 -15.01 -1.02 5.42
N ASP A 46 -14.34 -1.48 4.38
CA ASP A 46 -14.25 -2.89 4.02
C ASP A 46 -13.35 -3.69 4.98
N GLN A 47 -12.28 -3.08 5.47
CA GLN A 47 -11.27 -3.73 6.31
C GLN A 47 -11.01 -3.01 7.65
N TYR A 48 -11.51 -1.79 7.82
CA TYR A 48 -11.21 -0.92 8.97
C TYR A 48 -12.43 -0.12 9.41
N GLN A 49 -12.47 0.29 10.68
CA GLN A 49 -13.53 1.17 11.20
C GLN A 49 -13.37 2.61 10.71
N SER A 50 -12.13 3.06 10.49
CA SER A 50 -11.84 4.41 10.02
C SER A 50 -10.58 4.49 9.15
N PHE A 51 -10.37 5.62 8.49
CA PHE A 51 -9.16 5.80 7.67
C PHE A 51 -7.92 6.02 8.55
N GLU A 52 -8.10 6.56 9.76
CA GLU A 52 -7.05 6.73 10.76
C GLU A 52 -6.54 5.38 11.26
N GLU A 53 -7.42 4.39 11.48
CA GLU A 53 -7.03 3.03 11.85
C GLU A 53 -6.16 2.39 10.75
N ARG A 54 -6.56 2.52 9.48
CA ARG A 54 -5.77 2.05 8.33
C ARG A 54 -4.40 2.74 8.27
N GLY A 55 -4.34 4.05 8.52
CA GLY A 55 -3.09 4.81 8.55
C GLY A 55 -2.19 4.42 9.73
N ALA A 56 -2.77 4.16 10.91
CA ALA A 56 -2.03 3.68 12.07
C ALA A 56 -1.40 2.31 11.79
N GLN A 57 -2.16 1.36 11.22
CA GLN A 57 -1.62 0.07 10.84
C GLN A 57 -0.48 0.18 9.82
N PHE A 58 -0.59 1.09 8.83
CA PHE A 58 0.52 1.35 7.90
C PHE A 58 1.80 1.76 8.62
N ASN A 59 1.71 2.70 9.57
CA ASN A 59 2.88 3.14 10.35
C ASN A 59 3.49 2.00 11.18
N GLU A 60 2.66 1.17 11.82
CA GLU A 60 3.12 0.01 12.57
C GLU A 60 3.88 -0.99 11.69
N LEU A 61 3.35 -1.27 10.49
CA LEU A 61 3.99 -2.15 9.52
C LEU A 61 5.35 -1.59 9.06
N ILE A 62 5.43 -0.29 8.78
CA ILE A 62 6.70 0.35 8.38
C ILE A 62 7.74 0.29 9.50
N VAL A 63 7.33 0.48 10.76
CA VAL A 63 8.25 0.34 11.91
C VAL A 63 8.76 -1.09 12.05
N ALA A 64 7.89 -2.09 11.83
CA ALA A 64 8.27 -3.50 11.93
C ALA A 64 9.24 -3.95 10.80
N LEU A 65 9.19 -3.31 9.63
CA LEU A 65 10.06 -3.64 8.48
C LEU A 65 11.46 -3.03 8.56
N ASN A 66 11.66 -2.02 9.40
CA ASN A 66 12.95 -1.31 9.57
C ASN A 66 13.78 -1.85 10.75
N GLN A 67 13.42 -3.01 11.28
CA GLN A 67 14.16 -3.74 12.32
C GLN A 67 14.92 -4.91 11.70
#